data_AF-X1PCQ2-F1
#
_entry.id   AF-X1PCQ2-F1
#
_cell.length_a   1.000
_cell.length_b   1.000
_cell.length_c   1.000
_cell.angle_alpha   90.00
_cell.angle_beta   90.00
_cell.angle_gamma   90.00
#
_symmetry.space_group_name_H-M   'P 1'
#
loop_
_entity.id
_entity.type
_entity.pdbx_description
1 polymer ?
#
loop_
_entity_poly.entity_id
_entity_poly.type
_entity_poly.pdbx_seq_one_letter_code
_entity_poly.pdbx_strand_id
1 'polypeptide(L)'
;DLATEFHHHDLMYDCWRNYLYGGFKAVEQQLGIPRQLKGIGGFEAVLLWWRYQNDGDQNALALLLQYNKEDVVNLKALRERFNGYMV
;
A
#
# COMPACT_ATOMS: atom_id res chain seq x y z
N ASP A 1 12.99 -13.11 18.72
CA ASP A 1 12.23 -11.83 18.65
C ASP A 1 12.16 -11.48 17.17
N LEU A 2 11.01 -11.03 16.65
CA LEU A 2 10.90 -10.72 15.22
C LEU A 2 11.94 -9.69 14.78
N ALA A 3 12.26 -8.72 15.65
CA ALA A 3 13.28 -7.72 15.38
C ALA A 3 14.72 -8.29 15.34
N THR A 4 14.97 -9.45 15.94
CA THR A 4 16.28 -10.13 15.89
C THR A 4 16.43 -11.05 14.67
N GLU A 5 15.31 -11.49 14.09
CA GLU A 5 15.29 -12.45 12.98
C GLU A 5 15.04 -11.79 11.62
N PHE A 6 14.46 -10.59 11.59
CA PHE A 6 14.10 -9.89 10.35
C PHE A 6 14.56 -8.44 10.36
N HIS A 7 15.17 -8.02 9.25
CA HIS A 7 15.51 -6.62 9.02
C HIS A 7 14.28 -5.84 8.53
N HIS A 8 13.88 -4.84 9.31
CA HIS A 8 12.90 -3.85 8.86
C HIS A 8 13.52 -2.94 7.81
N HIS A 9 12.80 -2.73 6.70
CA HIS A 9 13.21 -1.86 5.62
C HIS A 9 12.03 -1.01 5.16
N ASP A 10 12.10 0.29 5.43
CA ASP A 10 11.06 1.24 5.07
C ASP A 10 11.32 1.81 3.67
N LEU A 11 10.43 1.47 2.72
CA LEU A 11 10.51 1.90 1.32
C LEU A 11 10.26 3.39 1.14
N MET A 12 9.68 4.09 2.12
CA MET A 12 9.49 5.54 2.06
C MET A 12 10.82 6.27 1.83
N TYR A 13 11.89 5.84 2.52
CA TYR A 13 13.22 6.45 2.36
C TYR A 13 13.85 6.15 1.00
N ASP A 14 13.54 5.02 0.37
CA ASP A 14 13.96 4.73 -1.01
C ASP A 14 13.24 5.65 -1.99
N CYS A 15 11.92 5.84 -1.81
CA CYS A 15 11.14 6.76 -2.61
C CYS A 15 11.71 8.19 -2.53
N TRP A 16 11.96 8.69 -1.32
CA TRP A 16 12.47 10.06 -1.13
C TRP A 16 13.86 10.26 -1.73
N ARG A 17 14.74 9.24 -1.66
CA ARG A 17 16.06 9.26 -2.31
C ARG A 17 15.97 9.31 -3.83
N ASN A 18 14.86 8.85 -4.41
CA ASN A 18 14.60 8.86 -5.85
C ASN A 18 13.62 9.98 -6.27
N TYR A 19 13.45 11.02 -5.43
CA TYR A 19 12.56 12.16 -5.69
C TYR A 19 11.08 11.80 -5.86
N LEU A 20 10.65 10.63 -5.36
CA LEU A 20 9.26 10.18 -5.35
C LEU A 20 8.62 10.60 -4.02
N TYR A 21 7.90 11.72 -4.07
CA TYR A 21 7.23 12.29 -2.89
C TYR A 21 5.73 12.03 -2.89
N GLY A 22 5.14 12.18 -1.70
CA GLY A 22 3.72 11.97 -1.44
C GLY A 22 3.44 10.63 -0.76
N GLY A 23 2.15 10.32 -0.60
CA GLY A 23 1.71 9.05 -0.04
C GLY A 23 1.98 7.89 -0.98
N PHE A 24 1.96 6.66 -0.45
CA PHE A 24 2.27 5.44 -1.19
C PHE A 24 1.50 5.32 -2.53
N LYS A 25 0.21 5.65 -2.56
CA LYS A 25 -0.60 5.64 -3.79
C LYS A 25 -0.15 6.64 -4.86
N ALA A 26 0.35 7.80 -4.44
CA ALA A 26 0.90 8.77 -5.38
C ALA A 26 2.20 8.23 -5.99
N VAL A 27 3.01 7.51 -5.21
CA VAL A 27 4.22 6.84 -5.72
C VAL A 27 3.88 5.72 -6.70
N GLU A 28 2.86 4.90 -6.42
CA GLU A 28 2.39 3.87 -7.36
C GLU A 28 2.02 4.48 -8.72
N GLN A 29 1.29 5.59 -8.72
CA GLN A 29 0.92 6.30 -9.94
C GLN A 29 2.14 6.85 -10.68
N GLN A 30 3.08 7.47 -9.97
CA GLN A 30 4.33 7.99 -10.55
C GLN A 30 5.17 6.89 -11.22
N LEU A 31 5.15 5.67 -10.66
CA LEU A 31 5.91 4.52 -11.16
C LEU A 31 5.14 3.60 -12.12
N GLY A 32 3.86 3.89 -12.38
CA GLY A 32 2.99 3.06 -13.21
C GLY A 32 2.70 1.68 -12.60
N ILE A 33 2.70 1.57 -11.26
CA ILE A 33 2.28 0.35 -10.57
C ILE A 33 0.75 0.26 -10.65
N PRO A 34 0.18 -0.83 -11.19
CA PRO A 34 -1.25 -0.93 -11.42
C PRO A 34 -2.04 -1.02 -10.11
N ARG A 35 -3.22 -0.40 -10.11
CA ARG A 35 -4.19 -0.47 -9.02
C ARG A 35 -5.60 -0.55 -9.61
N GLN A 36 -6.41 -1.50 -9.15
CA GLN A 36 -7.79 -1.65 -9.58
C GLN A 36 -8.69 -0.69 -8.80
N LEU A 37 -8.51 -0.59 -7.48
CA LEU A 37 -9.31 0.30 -6.63
C LEU A 37 -8.77 1.74 -6.67
N LYS A 38 -9.18 2.50 -7.69
CA LYS A 38 -8.86 3.92 -7.82
C LYS A 38 -9.81 4.77 -6.97
N GLY A 39 -9.28 5.82 -6.34
CA GLY A 39 -10.08 6.80 -5.60
C GLY A 39 -10.45 6.42 -4.16
N ILE A 40 -10.11 5.21 -3.70
CA ILE A 40 -10.23 4.86 -2.27
C ILE A 40 -8.96 5.33 -1.58
N GLY A 41 -9.05 6.40 -0.79
CA GLY A 41 -7.98 6.93 0.05
C GLY A 41 -7.88 6.24 1.40
N GLY A 42 -6.98 6.71 2.26
CA GLY A 42 -6.82 6.16 3.61
C GLY A 42 -8.05 6.44 4.50
N PHE A 43 -8.68 7.60 4.33
CA PHE A 43 -9.89 7.96 5.07
C PHE A 43 -11.08 7.07 4.66
N GLU A 44 -11.25 6.79 3.38
CA GLU A 44 -12.28 5.90 2.87
C GLU A 44 -12.12 4.48 3.42
N ALA A 45 -10.88 3.98 3.56
CA ALA A 45 -10.61 2.68 4.18
C ALA A 45 -11.09 2.63 5.65
N VAL A 46 -10.93 3.72 6.41
CA VAL A 46 -11.46 3.84 7.77
C VAL A 46 -13.00 3.81 7.77
N LEU A 47 -13.66 4.50 6.83
CA LEU A 47 -15.11 4.47 6.71
C LEU A 47 -15.65 3.08 6.34
N LEU A 48 -14.94 2.33 5.48
CA LEU A 48 -15.29 0.95 5.15
C LEU A 48 -15.21 0.04 6.37
N TRP A 49 -14.19 0.22 7.21
CA TRP A 49 -14.09 -0.50 8.48
C TRP A 49 -15.27 -0.20 9.41
N TRP A 50 -15.63 1.08 9.57
CA TRP A 50 -16.75 1.47 10.43
C TRP A 50 -18.10 0.92 9.95
N ARG A 51 -18.36 0.93 8.64
CA ARG A 51 -19.57 0.31 8.06
C ARG A 51 -19.64 -1.18 8.35
N TYR A 52 -18.51 -1.89 8.22
CA TYR A 52 -18.48 -3.30 8.56
C TYR A 52 -18.71 -3.53 10.06
N GLN A 53 -18.03 -2.78 10.93
CA GLN A 53 -18.12 -2.98 12.38
C GLN A 53 -19.48 -2.60 12.96
N ASN A 54 -20.06 -1.49 12.51
CA ASN A 54 -21.29 -0.94 13.08
C ASN A 54 -22.54 -1.56 12.45
N ASP A 55 -22.52 -1.81 11.14
CA ASP A 55 -23.70 -2.20 10.37
C ASP A 55 -23.62 -3.64 9.84
N GLY A 56 -22.50 -4.35 10.07
CA GLY A 56 -22.28 -5.70 9.56
C GLY A 56 -22.08 -5.77 8.04
N ASP A 57 -21.78 -4.63 7.40
CA ASP A 57 -21.69 -4.50 5.93
C ASP A 57 -20.54 -5.34 5.34
N GLN A 58 -20.89 -6.52 4.83
CA GLN A 58 -19.92 -7.46 4.24
C GLN A 58 -19.31 -6.93 2.93
N ASN A 59 -20.03 -6.08 2.20
CA ASN A 59 -19.48 -5.48 0.97
C ASN A 59 -18.40 -4.45 1.32
N ALA A 60 -18.60 -3.68 2.39
CA ALA A 60 -17.58 -2.77 2.90
C ALA A 60 -16.32 -3.53 3.34
N LEU A 61 -16.48 -4.65 4.04
CA LEU A 61 -15.36 -5.52 4.41
C LEU A 61 -14.64 -6.08 3.17
N ALA A 62 -15.37 -6.62 2.19
CA ALA A 62 -14.78 -7.16 0.98
C ALA A 62 -13.96 -6.11 0.22
N LEU A 63 -14.46 -4.87 0.14
CA LEU A 63 -13.76 -3.77 -0.49
C LEU A 63 -12.51 -3.35 0.30
N LEU A 64 -12.59 -3.29 1.64
CA LEU A 64 -11.45 -3.01 2.51
C LEU A 64 -10.36 -4.08 2.41
N LEU A 65 -10.74 -5.36 2.34
CA LEU A 65 -9.81 -6.47 2.17
C LEU A 65 -9.11 -6.40 0.81
N GLN A 66 -9.84 -6.09 -0.27
CA GLN A 66 -9.24 -5.90 -1.59
C GLN A 66 -8.29 -4.69 -1.60
N TYR A 67 -8.66 -3.60 -0.92
CA TYR A 67 -7.82 -2.42 -0.73
C TYR A 67 -6.50 -2.77 -0.03
N ASN A 68 -6.57 -3.47 1.11
CA ASN A 68 -5.38 -3.89 1.87
C ASN A 68 -4.52 -4.89 1.09
N LYS A 69 -5.15 -5.78 0.32
CA LYS A 69 -4.45 -6.72 -0.56
C LYS A 69 -3.63 -5.99 -1.62
N GLU A 70 -4.19 -4.97 -2.26
CA GLU A 70 -3.45 -4.14 -3.21
C GLU A 70 -2.26 -3.43 -2.54
N ASP A 71 -2.43 -2.88 -1.34
CA ASP A 71 -1.34 -2.21 -0.61
C ASP A 71 -0.17 -3.17 -0.36
N VAL A 72 -0.44 -4.42 0.08
CA VAL A 72 0.61 -5.42 0.31
C VAL A 72 1.30 -5.88 -0.98
N VAL A 73 0.52 -6.17 -2.03
CA VAL A 73 1.07 -6.61 -3.33
C VAL A 73 1.90 -5.50 -3.97
N ASN A 74 1.44 -4.26 -3.89
CA ASN A 74 2.12 -3.13 -4.50
C ASN A 74 3.35 -2.70 -3.70
N LEU A 75 3.41 -2.91 -2.38
CA LEU A 75 4.63 -2.71 -1.60
C LEU A 75 5.75 -3.66 -2.06
N LYS A 76 5.41 -4.92 -2.38
CA LYS A 76 6.35 -5.86 -3.00
C LYS A 76 6.82 -5.36 -4.36
N ALA A 77 5.88 -4.94 -5.22
CA ALA A 77 6.21 -4.41 -6.54
C ALA A 77 7.08 -3.15 -6.47
N LEU A 78 6.82 -2.26 -5.51
CA LEU A 78 7.63 -1.06 -5.25
C LEU A 78 9.06 -1.45 -4.84
N ARG A 79 9.21 -2.40 -3.93
CA ARG A 79 10.53 -2.92 -3.54
C ARG A 79 11.31 -3.49 -4.73
N GLU A 80 10.63 -4.22 -5.60
CA GLU A 80 11.24 -4.80 -6.82
C GLU A 80 11.73 -3.70 -7.79
N ARG A 81 11.10 -2.51 -7.83
CA ARG A 81 11.58 -1.38 -8.63
C ARG A 81 12.93 -0.83 -8.16
N PHE A 82 13.23 -0.88 -6.86
CA PHE A 82 14.51 -0.42 -6.31
C PHE A 82 15.61 -1.51 -6.38
N ASN A 83 15.23 -2.79 -6.33
CA ASN A 83 16.18 -3.89 -6.46
C ASN A 83 16.70 -4.10 -7.90
N GLY A 84 16.05 -3.50 -8.91
CA GLY A 84 16.46 -3.57 -10.32
C GLY A 84 17.67 -2.69 -10.71
N TYR A 85 18.19 -1.88 -9.78
CA TYR A 85 19.38 -1.01 -9.99
C TYR A 85 20.67 -1.62 -9.41
N MET A 86 20.88 -2.93 -9.62
CA MET A 86 22.21 -3.53 -9.53
C MET A 86 22.54 -4.24 -10.86
N VAL A 87 23.02 -3.46 -11.82
CA VAL A 87 23.95 -3.89 -12.87
C VAL A 87 25.08 -2.87 -12.92
#